data_AF-A0AAW6TT57-F1
#
_entry.id   AF-A0AAW6TT57-F1
#
_cell.length_a   1.000
_cell.length_b   1.000
_cell.length_c   1.000
_cell.angle_alpha   90.00
_cell.angle_beta   90.00
_cell.angle_gamma   90.00
#
_symmetry.space_group_name_H-M   'P 1'
#
loop_
_entity.id
_entity.type
_entity.pdbx_description
1 polymer ?
#
loop_
_entity_poly.entity_id
_entity_poly.type
_entity_poly.pdbx_seq_one_letter_code
_entity_poly.pdbx_strand_id
1 'polypeptide(L)' 'MDGNWRMSRFLMNTMLASNGYPLTVIPVEKRTEYMQALERASSYQDISPFSKFIAYLVNEAMEGKAVAVLPESK' A
#
# COMPACT_ATOMS: atom_id res chain seq x y z
N MET A 1 -16.85 -9.18 9.17
CA MET A 1 -16.22 -9.99 8.09
C MET A 1 -15.87 -9.00 6.99
N ASP A 2 -14.81 -8.21 7.15
CA ASP A 2 -14.64 -7.01 6.31
C ASP A 2 -13.55 -7.25 5.27
N GLY A 3 -13.97 -7.76 4.11
CA GLY A 3 -13.13 -8.00 2.94
C GLY A 3 -12.69 -6.73 2.21
N ASN A 4 -13.29 -5.57 2.53
CA ASN A 4 -13.07 -4.31 1.83
C ASN A 4 -11.59 -3.92 1.79
N TRP A 5 -10.88 -4.03 2.92
CA TRP A 5 -9.45 -3.73 2.98
C TRP A 5 -8.58 -4.64 2.10
N ARG A 6 -9.01 -5.89 1.87
CA ARG A 6 -8.32 -6.81 0.95
C ARG A 6 -8.66 -6.47 -0.50
N MET A 7 -9.94 -6.22 -0.78
CA MET A 7 -10.41 -5.84 -2.12
C MET A 7 -9.84 -4.50 -2.59
N SER A 8 -9.75 -3.48 -1.73
CA SER A 8 -9.16 -2.19 -2.09
C SER A 8 -7.69 -2.31 -2.46
N ARG A 9 -6.90 -3.09 -1.71
CA ARG A 9 -5.49 -3.36 -2.03
C ARG A 9 -5.33 -4.20 -3.28
N PHE A 10 -6.24 -5.14 -3.52
CA PHE A 10 -6.28 -5.90 -4.75
C PHE A 10 -6.55 -4.97 -5.95
N LEU A 11 -7.59 -4.14 -5.88
CA LEU A 11 -7.92 -3.18 -6.93
C LEU A 11 -6.77 -2.19 -7.21
N MET A 12 -6.13 -1.67 -6.16
CA MET A 12 -4.94 -0.84 -6.29
C MET A 12 -3.84 -1.55 -7.09
N ASN A 13 -3.54 -2.81 -6.74
CA ASN A 13 -2.55 -3.61 -7.44
C ASN A 13 -2.98 -3.93 -8.88
N THR A 14 -4.26 -4.14 -9.15
CA THR A 14 -4.77 -4.32 -10.52
C THR A 14 -4.50 -3.10 -11.38
N MET A 15 -4.74 -1.89 -10.87
CA MET A 15 -4.47 -0.63 -11.58
C MET A 15 -2.97 -0.37 -11.79
N LEU A 16 -2.13 -0.76 -10.83
CA LEU A 16 -0.67 -0.69 -10.95
C LEU A 16 -0.17 -1.68 -12.01
N ALA A 17 -0.60 -2.93 -11.93
CA ALA A 17 -0.20 -3.99 -12.86
C ALA A 17 -0.65 -3.70 -14.30
N SER A 18 -1.81 -3.07 -14.51
CA SER A 18 -2.27 -2.67 -15.85
C SER A 18 -1.34 -1.66 -16.53
N ASN A 19 -0.49 -0.96 -15.76
CA ASN A 19 0.51 -0.03 -16.26
C ASN A 19 1.96 -0.56 -16.12
N GLY A 20 2.13 -1.86 -15.82
CA GLY A 20 3.45 -2.49 -15.73
C GLY A 20 4.20 -2.25 -14.41
N TYR A 21 3.55 -1.68 -13.39
CA TYR A 21 4.16 -1.55 -12.07
C TYR A 21 4.14 -2.89 -11.31
N PRO A 22 5.16 -3.14 -10.46
CA PRO A 22 5.24 -4.36 -9.65
C PRO A 22 4.12 -4.41 -8.62
N LEU A 23 3.77 -5.64 -8.23
CA LEU A 23 2.83 -5.86 -7.13
C LEU A 23 3.38 -5.21 -5.85
N THR A 24 2.63 -4.26 -5.34
CA THR A 24 3.02 -3.44 -4.19
C THR A 24 2.37 -4.00 -2.94
N VAL A 25 3.21 -4.36 -1.97
CA VAL A 25 2.80 -4.88 -0.66
C VAL A 25 2.93 -3.76 0.37
N ILE A 26 1.88 -3.58 1.18
CA ILE A 26 1.90 -2.66 2.32
C ILE A 26 2.39 -3.44 3.53
N PRO A 27 3.60 -3.16 4.07
CA PRO A 27 4.17 -3.90 5.19
C PRO A 27 3.33 -3.71 6.46
N VAL A 28 3.27 -4.74 7.30
CA VAL A 28 2.48 -4.67 8.55
C VAL A 28 3.07 -3.64 9.52
N GLU A 29 4.39 -3.45 9.47
CA GLU A 29 5.16 -2.48 10.24
C GLU A 29 4.75 -1.04 9.90
N LYS A 30 4.33 -0.80 8.64
CA LYS A 30 3.85 0.50 8.15
C LYS A 30 2.34 0.69 8.27
N ARG A 31 1.65 -0.21 8.99
CA ARG A 31 0.18 -0.12 9.18
C ARG A 31 -0.24 1.22 9.76
N THR A 32 0.48 1.75 10.74
CA THR A 32 0.13 3.04 11.38
C THR A 32 0.20 4.19 10.37
N GLU A 33 1.28 4.27 9.61
CA GLU A 33 1.50 5.28 8.56
C GLU A 33 0.40 5.21 7.48
N TYR A 34 0.08 4.00 7.03
CA TYR A 34 -0.99 3.75 6.08
C TYR A 34 -2.36 4.22 6.59
N MET A 35 -2.71 3.91 7.84
CA MET A 35 -3.99 4.30 8.43
C MET A 35 -4.09 5.81 8.62
N GLN A 36 -3.01 6.48 9.05
CA GLN A 36 -2.96 7.93 9.16
C GLN A 36 -3.13 8.63 7.81
N ALA A 37 -2.50 8.09 6.77
CA ALA A 37 -2.64 8.63 5.41
C ALA A 37 -4.08 8.50 4.89
N LEU A 38 -4.76 7.39 5.17
CA LEU A 38 -6.17 7.20 4.83
C LEU A 38 -7.11 8.09 5.64
N GLU A 39 -6.84 8.28 6.93
CA GLU A 39 -7.59 9.20 7.76
C GLU A 39 -7.48 10.63 7.22
N ARG A 40 -6.28 11.03 6.75
CA ARG A 40 -6.10 12.34 6.13
C ARG A 40 -6.93 12.49 4.85
N ALA A 41 -6.94 11.46 4.01
CA ALA A 41 -7.77 11.44 2.81
C ALA A 41 -9.27 11.49 3.14
N SER A 42 -9.73 10.76 4.16
CA SER A 42 -11.14 10.65 4.50
C SER A 42 -11.69 11.87 5.24
N SER A 43 -10.97 12.35 6.26
CA SER A 43 -11.48 13.39 7.17
C SER A 43 -11.17 14.81 6.68
N TYR A 44 -10.12 14.95 5.86
CA TYR A 44 -9.63 16.26 5.42
C TYR A 44 -9.56 16.39 3.90
N GLN A 45 -10.05 15.40 3.16
CA GLN A 45 -10.04 15.36 1.69
C GLN A 45 -8.66 15.56 1.07
N ASP A 46 -7.61 15.29 1.83
CA ASP A 46 -6.22 15.40 1.39
C ASP A 46 -5.65 14.00 1.18
N ILE A 47 -5.70 13.55 -0.08
CA ILE A 47 -5.17 12.25 -0.50
C ILE A 47 -3.64 12.26 -0.66
N SER A 48 -3.01 13.43 -0.63
CA SER A 48 -1.58 13.58 -0.93
C SER A 48 -0.68 12.68 -0.08
N PRO A 49 -0.89 12.51 1.24
CA PRO A 49 -0.08 11.60 2.06
C PRO A 49 -0.22 10.15 1.62
N PHE A 50 -1.43 9.73 1.27
CA PHE A 50 -1.70 8.37 0.81
C PHE A 50 -1.03 8.09 -0.53
N SER A 51 -1.18 9.01 -1.50
CA SER A 51 -0.53 8.88 -2.81
C SER A 51 1.00 8.84 -2.69
N LYS A 52 1.60 9.69 -1.84
CA LYS A 52 3.04 9.68 -1.58
C LYS A 52 3.51 8.38 -0.94
N PHE A 53 2.75 7.86 0.03
CA PHE A 53 3.04 6.59 0.68
C PHE A 53 3.05 5.42 -0.31
N ILE A 54 2.01 5.31 -1.16
CA ILE A 54 1.97 4.26 -2.19
C ILE A 54 3.09 4.44 -3.21
N ALA A 55 3.36 5.67 -3.67
CA ALA A 55 4.44 5.94 -4.60
C ALA A 55 5.82 5.53 -4.05
N TYR A 56 6.07 5.78 -2.76
CA TYR A 56 7.28 5.29 -2.08
C TYR A 56 7.37 3.76 -2.14
N LEU A 57 6.31 3.03 -1.79
CA LEU A 57 6.32 1.57 -1.83
C LEU A 57 6.51 1.00 -3.25
N VAL A 58 5.89 1.63 -4.25
CA VAL A 58 6.05 1.25 -5.66
C VAL A 58 7.51 1.44 -6.10
N ASN A 59 8.13 2.57 -5.74
CA ASN A 59 9.53 2.84 -6.08
C ASN A 59 10.48 1.83 -5.44
N GLU A 60 10.29 1.52 -4.16
CA GLU A 60 11.10 0.51 -3.47
C GLU A 60 10.93 -0.88 -4.11
N ALA A 61 9.71 -1.24 -4.54
CA ALA A 61 9.45 -2.48 -5.26
C ALA A 61 10.11 -2.50 -6.66
N MET A 62 10.12 -1.37 -7.38
CA MET A 62 10.81 -1.22 -8.67
C MET A 62 12.33 -1.38 -8.52
N GLU A 63 12.90 -0.94 -7.39
CA GLU A 63 14.31 -1.12 -7.05
C GLU A 63 14.66 -2.53 -6.55
N GLY A 64 13.66 -3.43 -6.46
CA GLY A 64 13.84 -4.81 -6.00
C GLY A 64 14.07 -4.95 -4.49
N LYS A 65 13.79 -3.90 -3.70
CA LYS A 65 13.95 -3.95 -2.25
C LYS A 65 12.80 -4.74 -1.62
N ALA A 66 13.13 -5.64 -0.69
CA ALA A 66 12.15 -6.36 0.10
C ALA A 66 11.54 -5.44 1.16
N VAL A 67 10.44 -4.75 0.82
CA VAL A 67 9.80 -3.80 1.73
C VAL A 67 8.93 -4.49 2.79
N ALA A 68 8.45 -5.71 2.50
CA ALA A 68 7.68 -6.52 3.44
C ALA A 68 8.46 -7.81 3.76
N VAL A 69 8.57 -8.11 5.06
CA VAL A 69 9.20 -9.33 5.54
C VAL A 69 8.12 -10.40 5.73
N LEU A 70 8.38 -11.61 5.26
CA LEU A 70 7.49 -12.74 5.53
C LEU A 70 7.53 -13.05 7.03
N PRO A 71 6.38 -13.24 7.69
CA PRO A 71 6.37 -13.68 9.08
C PRO A 71 7.07 -15.05 9.16
N GLU A 72 7.84 -15.27 10.22
CA GLU A 72 8.44 -16.58 10.48
C GLU A 72 7.34 -17.64 10.53
N SER A 73 7.56 -18.76 9.82
CA SER A 73 6.65 -19.89 9.93
C SER A 73 6.73 -20.43 11.36
N LYS A 74 5.59 -20.46 12.05
CA LYS A 74 5.44 -21.27 13.26
C LYS A 74 5.58 -22.76 12.95
#